data_AF-A0A2N1QNP8-F1
#
_entry.id   AF-A0A2N1QNP8-F1
#
_cell.length_a   1.000
_cell.length_b   1.000
_cell.length_c   1.000
_cell.angle_alpha   90.00
_cell.angle_beta   90.00
_cell.angle_gamma   90.00
#
_symmetry.space_group_name_H-M   'P 1'
#
loop_
_entity.id
_entity.type
_entity.pdbx_description
1 polymer ?
#
loop_
_entity_poly.entity_id
_entity_poly.type
_entity_poly.pdbx_seq_one_letter_code
_entity_poly.pdbx_strand_id
1 'polypeptide(L)'
;MNTLKRISLGLSAVLCILFIATALPVFAEVQVFIDAHTVRVYDPVLKRQSILNDFRTSGYRVHNHLALVWSEDAAWVYDVRTQQWLSESNFQTLLGSLSDEYALVWNENEAAIFDAKNQAWTRSDYIPWKLTGASLSRGMTILTGEEGLVVYDPVLKKWLSSQFFPYGALKKAQAGDVLAAAWSDNDLVLYDMTIHDWVVKEGISPQACIIDGYKASIFTADTVYTYDAVSHRWSSKSR
;
A
#
# COMPACT_ATOMS: atom_id res chain seq x y z
N MET A 1 32.03 50.42 15.91
CA MET A 1 30.94 49.43 16.13
C MET A 1 29.63 50.09 15.73
N ASN A 2 29.05 49.85 14.53
CA ASN A 2 27.60 50.02 14.25
C ASN A 2 27.13 49.88 12.79
N THR A 3 27.98 49.59 11.81
CA THR A 3 27.52 49.41 10.40
C THR A 3 27.51 47.95 9.94
N LEU A 4 28.47 47.13 10.37
CA LEU A 4 28.54 45.70 10.00
C LEU A 4 27.46 44.82 10.64
N LYS A 5 26.97 45.14 11.84
CA LYS A 5 25.90 44.37 12.51
C LYS A 5 24.50 44.60 11.94
N ARG A 6 24.26 45.72 11.24
CA ARG A 6 22.94 46.01 10.64
C ARG A 6 22.73 45.26 9.31
N ILE A 7 23.80 44.97 8.58
CA ILE A 7 23.74 44.24 7.31
C ILE A 7 23.49 42.74 7.54
N SER A 8 24.02 42.15 8.63
CA SER A 8 23.81 40.73 8.93
C SER A 8 22.38 40.40 9.39
N LEU A 9 21.72 41.31 10.12
CA LEU A 9 20.33 41.11 10.54
C LEU A 9 19.31 41.31 9.41
N GLY A 10 19.61 42.19 8.44
CA GLY A 10 18.76 42.39 7.26
C GLY A 10 18.78 41.19 6.30
N LEU A 11 19.95 40.57 6.10
CA LEU A 11 20.06 39.40 5.22
C LEU A 11 19.41 38.15 5.81
N SER A 12 19.48 37.93 7.13
CA SER A 12 18.83 36.77 7.78
C SER A 12 17.31 36.87 7.77
N ALA A 13 16.72 38.06 7.86
CA ALA A 13 15.27 38.23 7.79
C ALA A 13 14.71 37.94 6.38
N VAL A 14 15.44 38.32 5.33
CA VAL A 14 15.03 38.02 3.93
C VAL A 14 15.21 36.54 3.60
N LEU A 15 16.23 35.88 4.14
CA LEU A 15 16.43 34.43 3.95
C LEU A 15 15.37 33.59 4.66
N CYS A 16 14.92 33.99 5.86
CA CYS A 16 13.84 33.30 6.58
C CYS A 16 12.47 33.47 5.91
N ILE A 17 12.21 34.62 5.25
CA ILE A 17 10.95 34.83 4.51
C ILE A 17 10.96 34.06 3.18
N LEU A 18 12.12 33.91 2.52
CA LEU A 18 12.25 33.08 1.31
C LEU A 18 12.14 31.57 1.58
N PHE A 19 12.48 31.09 2.78
CA PHE A 19 12.30 29.68 3.16
C PHE A 19 10.87 29.33 3.61
N ILE A 20 10.01 30.31 3.89
CA ILE A 20 8.57 30.08 4.16
C ILE A 20 7.76 30.05 2.85
N ALA A 21 8.34 30.50 1.73
CA ALA A 21 7.69 30.49 0.41
C ALA A 21 7.80 29.14 -0.32
N THR A 22 8.57 28.17 0.19
CA THR A 22 8.40 26.77 -0.22
C THR A 22 7.26 26.16 0.61
N ALA A 23 6.08 26.74 0.49
CA ALA A 23 4.86 26.01 0.77
C ALA A 23 4.85 24.85 -0.23
N LEU A 24 5.35 23.70 0.20
CA LEU A 24 4.96 22.45 -0.45
C LEU A 24 3.44 22.52 -0.56
N PRO A 25 2.85 22.34 -1.76
CA PRO A 25 1.41 22.28 -1.85
C PRO A 25 0.95 21.22 -0.87
N VAL A 26 0.27 21.65 0.19
CA VAL A 26 -0.59 20.77 0.96
C VAL A 26 -1.69 20.44 -0.03
N PHE A 27 -1.47 19.39 -0.82
CA PHE A 27 -2.50 18.87 -1.69
C PHE A 27 -3.65 18.49 -0.77
N ALA A 28 -4.76 19.20 -0.90
CA ALA A 28 -5.98 18.82 -0.23
C ALA A 28 -6.30 17.37 -0.66
N GLU A 29 -6.64 16.54 0.32
CA GLU A 29 -7.07 15.16 0.06
C GLU A 29 -8.14 15.14 -1.03
N VAL A 30 -8.04 14.17 -1.95
CA VAL A 30 -8.99 14.01 -3.05
C VAL A 30 -10.39 13.83 -2.47
N GLN A 31 -11.34 14.66 -2.93
CA GLN A 31 -12.73 14.57 -2.49
C GLN A 31 -13.57 13.86 -3.55
N VAL A 32 -14.30 12.83 -3.12
CA VAL A 32 -15.18 12.04 -3.97
C VAL A 32 -16.63 12.30 -3.58
N PHE A 33 -17.48 12.57 -4.58
CA PHE A 33 -18.92 12.70 -4.45
C PHE A 33 -19.58 11.65 -5.32
N ILE A 34 -20.44 10.82 -4.72
CA ILE A 34 -21.10 9.70 -5.40
C ILE A 34 -22.60 9.95 -5.39
N ASP A 35 -23.20 9.87 -6.57
CA ASP A 35 -24.64 9.70 -6.75
C ASP A 35 -24.94 8.35 -7.43
N ALA A 36 -26.21 8.08 -7.73
CA ALA A 36 -26.66 6.75 -8.16
C ALA A 36 -25.93 6.23 -9.42
N HIS A 37 -25.50 7.13 -10.31
CA HIS A 37 -24.89 6.79 -11.59
C HIS A 37 -23.67 7.64 -11.93
N THR A 38 -23.20 8.49 -11.02
CA THR A 38 -22.10 9.41 -11.28
C THR A 38 -21.14 9.43 -10.12
N VAL A 39 -19.85 9.40 -10.45
CA VAL A 39 -18.77 9.69 -9.52
C VAL A 39 -18.14 11.01 -9.92
N ARG A 40 -18.01 11.92 -8.98
CA ARG A 40 -17.35 13.22 -9.17
C ARG A 40 -16.15 13.30 -8.24
N VAL A 41 -14.98 13.55 -8.81
CA VAL A 41 -13.75 13.78 -8.06
C VAL A 41 -13.39 15.25 -8.16
N TYR A 42 -13.29 15.95 -7.02
CA TYR A 42 -12.73 17.30 -7.03
C TYR A 42 -11.21 17.23 -7.12
N ASP A 43 -10.67 17.74 -8.21
CA ASP A 43 -9.24 17.88 -8.42
C ASP A 43 -8.77 19.24 -7.85
N PRO A 44 -8.00 19.25 -6.74
CA PRO A 44 -7.55 20.48 -6.12
C PRO A 44 -6.51 21.24 -6.96
N VAL A 45 -5.81 20.56 -7.88
CA VAL A 45 -4.83 21.15 -8.79
C VAL A 45 -5.56 21.95 -9.88
N LEU A 46 -6.60 21.35 -10.47
CA LEU A 46 -7.39 21.99 -11.51
C LEU A 46 -8.52 22.87 -10.99
N LYS A 47 -8.83 22.79 -9.69
CA LYS A 47 -9.96 23.45 -9.03
C LYS A 47 -11.30 23.15 -9.72
N ARG A 48 -11.45 21.96 -10.29
CA ARG A 48 -12.65 21.51 -11.01
C ARG A 48 -12.97 20.06 -10.68
N GLN A 49 -14.17 19.63 -11.05
CA GLN A 49 -14.56 18.24 -10.91
C GLN A 49 -14.21 17.45 -12.17
N SER A 50 -13.61 16.28 -11.97
CA SER A 50 -13.58 15.19 -12.94
C SER A 50 -14.80 14.31 -12.72
N ILE A 51 -15.46 13.89 -13.79
CA ILE A 51 -16.75 13.20 -13.71
C ILE A 51 -16.65 11.87 -14.45
N LEU A 52 -17.05 10.79 -13.76
CA LEU A 52 -17.28 9.48 -14.33
C LEU A 52 -18.79 9.24 -14.35
N ASN A 53 -19.39 9.27 -15.54
CA ASN A 53 -20.83 9.06 -15.75
C ASN A 53 -21.16 7.58 -15.92
N ASP A 54 -22.44 7.26 -15.75
CA ASP A 54 -23.03 5.92 -15.92
C ASP A 54 -22.33 4.82 -15.10
N PHE A 55 -21.76 5.18 -13.94
CA PHE A 55 -21.03 4.28 -13.07
C PHE A 55 -21.82 3.97 -11.80
N ARG A 56 -22.15 2.69 -11.61
CA ARG A 56 -22.86 2.20 -10.41
C ARG A 56 -21.84 1.78 -9.37
N THR A 57 -21.61 2.65 -8.40
CA THR A 57 -20.55 2.44 -7.40
C THR A 57 -20.98 1.39 -6.37
N SER A 58 -20.18 0.34 -6.24
CA SER A 58 -20.28 -0.66 -5.16
C SER A 58 -19.37 -0.31 -3.97
N GLY A 59 -18.30 0.45 -4.20
CA GLY A 59 -17.45 0.98 -3.13
C GLY A 59 -16.42 1.97 -3.62
N TYR A 60 -15.78 2.65 -2.66
CA TYR A 60 -14.74 3.64 -2.95
C TYR A 60 -13.71 3.76 -1.82
N ARG A 61 -12.55 4.31 -2.16
CA ARG A 61 -11.50 4.78 -1.26
C ARG A 61 -10.93 6.09 -1.78
N VAL A 62 -10.42 6.91 -0.87
CA VAL A 62 -9.65 8.10 -1.20
C VAL A 62 -8.33 8.08 -0.43
N HIS A 63 -7.31 8.67 -1.04
CA HIS A 63 -6.02 8.96 -0.44
C HIS A 63 -5.51 10.28 -1.03
N ASN A 64 -4.38 10.79 -0.52
CA ASN A 64 -3.80 12.09 -0.85
C ASN A 64 -3.91 12.51 -2.34
N HIS A 65 -3.61 11.58 -3.27
CA HIS A 65 -3.58 11.86 -4.71
C HIS A 65 -4.46 10.95 -5.55
N LEU A 66 -5.08 9.95 -4.94
CA LEU A 66 -5.81 8.90 -5.64
C LEU A 66 -7.24 8.81 -5.11
N ALA A 67 -8.19 8.69 -6.03
CA ALA A 67 -9.53 8.19 -5.74
C ALA A 67 -9.72 6.85 -6.44
N LEU A 68 -10.10 5.83 -5.69
CA LEU A 68 -10.45 4.50 -6.20
C LEU A 68 -11.95 4.33 -6.06
N VAL A 69 -12.62 3.97 -7.14
CA VAL A 69 -14.03 3.55 -7.12
C VAL A 69 -14.16 2.22 -7.84
N TRP A 70 -15.10 1.39 -7.40
CA TRP A 70 -15.37 0.12 -8.06
C TRP A 70 -16.85 -0.18 -8.11
N SER A 71 -17.21 -1.00 -9.09
CA SER A 71 -18.53 -1.58 -9.32
C SER A 71 -18.42 -3.10 -9.34
N GLU A 72 -19.53 -3.76 -9.68
CA GLU A 72 -19.56 -5.20 -9.94
C GLU A 72 -18.76 -5.61 -11.19
N ASP A 73 -18.39 -4.68 -12.07
CA ASP A 73 -17.79 -5.01 -13.37
C ASP A 73 -16.43 -4.33 -13.64
N ALA A 74 -16.08 -3.28 -12.89
CA ALA A 74 -14.85 -2.55 -13.11
C ALA A 74 -14.35 -1.82 -11.85
N ALA A 75 -13.05 -1.57 -11.82
CA ALA A 75 -12.41 -0.63 -10.91
C ALA A 75 -11.85 0.55 -11.70
N TRP A 76 -11.92 1.74 -11.11
CA TRP A 76 -11.42 2.98 -11.69
C TRP A 76 -10.59 3.74 -10.67
N VAL A 77 -9.44 4.24 -11.10
CA VAL A 77 -8.61 5.15 -10.32
C VAL A 77 -8.58 6.51 -11.02
N TYR A 78 -8.81 7.57 -10.25
CA TYR A 78 -8.45 8.92 -10.65
C TYR A 78 -7.17 9.33 -9.95
N ASP A 79 -6.15 9.70 -10.71
CA ASP A 79 -4.90 10.25 -10.17
C ASP A 79 -4.85 11.76 -10.45
N VAL A 80 -4.80 12.59 -9.41
CA VAL A 80 -4.75 14.05 -9.56
C VAL A 80 -3.43 14.53 -10.17
N ARG A 81 -2.37 13.72 -10.14
CA ARG A 81 -1.05 14.05 -10.70
C ARG A 81 -1.08 13.99 -12.23
N THR A 82 -1.82 13.04 -12.78
CA THR A 82 -1.99 12.88 -14.24
C THR A 82 -3.33 13.38 -14.74
N GLN A 83 -4.27 13.66 -13.83
CA GLN A 83 -5.59 14.22 -14.07
C GLN A 83 -6.47 13.31 -14.93
N GLN A 84 -6.25 12.00 -14.84
CA GLN A 84 -6.88 10.99 -15.69
C GLN A 84 -7.59 9.92 -14.87
N TRP A 85 -8.66 9.40 -15.46
CA TRP A 85 -9.32 8.18 -15.03
C TRP A 85 -8.73 6.97 -15.75
N LEU A 86 -8.35 5.94 -15.00
CA LEU A 86 -7.75 4.71 -15.50
C LEU A 86 -8.53 3.51 -14.96
N SER A 87 -8.99 2.65 -15.85
CA SER A 87 -9.87 1.54 -15.51
C SER A 87 -9.17 0.18 -15.57
N GLU A 88 -9.53 -0.70 -14.65
CA GLU A 88 -9.42 -2.15 -14.79
C GLU A 88 -10.84 -2.68 -15.08
N SER A 89 -11.06 -3.07 -16.34
CA SER A 89 -12.37 -3.54 -16.83
C SER A 89 -12.53 -5.06 -16.66
N ASN A 90 -13.78 -5.53 -16.62
CA ASN A 90 -14.10 -6.97 -16.43
C ASN A 90 -13.48 -7.53 -15.15
N PHE A 91 -13.58 -6.77 -14.06
CA PHE A 91 -13.05 -7.13 -12.75
C PHE A 91 -14.13 -6.93 -11.69
N GLN A 92 -14.64 -8.04 -11.17
CA GLN A 92 -15.71 -8.05 -10.18
C GLN A 92 -15.17 -7.71 -8.80
N THR A 93 -14.99 -6.42 -8.52
CA THR A 93 -14.32 -5.99 -7.29
C THR A 93 -15.22 -6.24 -6.08
N LEU A 94 -14.71 -7.00 -5.11
CA LEU A 94 -15.35 -7.12 -3.80
C LEU A 94 -14.90 -6.00 -2.87
N LEU A 95 -13.58 -5.80 -2.79
CA LEU A 95 -12.97 -4.85 -1.87
C LEU A 95 -11.77 -4.15 -2.51
N GLY A 96 -11.51 -2.94 -2.04
CA GLY A 96 -10.38 -2.12 -2.46
C GLY A 96 -9.63 -1.46 -1.31
N SER A 97 -8.35 -1.19 -1.55
CA SER A 97 -7.44 -0.46 -0.67
C SER A 97 -6.64 0.57 -1.47
N LEU A 98 -6.16 1.61 -0.79
CA LEU A 98 -5.35 2.67 -1.38
C LEU A 98 -4.13 2.98 -0.51
N SER A 99 -3.04 3.35 -1.16
CA SER A 99 -1.91 4.07 -0.59
C SER A 99 -1.58 5.28 -1.48
N ASP A 100 -0.49 5.99 -1.19
CA ASP A 100 -0.06 7.13 -2.02
C ASP A 100 0.27 6.74 -3.47
N GLU A 101 0.80 5.52 -3.66
CA GLU A 101 1.34 5.08 -4.94
C GLU A 101 0.58 3.91 -5.56
N TYR A 102 -0.28 3.24 -4.79
CA TYR A 102 -0.97 2.04 -5.24
C TYR A 102 -2.47 2.07 -4.96
N ALA A 103 -3.24 1.50 -5.89
CA ALA A 103 -4.61 1.09 -5.64
C ALA A 103 -4.72 -0.42 -5.79
N LEU A 104 -5.25 -1.10 -4.78
CA LEU A 104 -5.51 -2.53 -4.82
C LEU A 104 -7.01 -2.76 -4.92
N VAL A 105 -7.42 -3.63 -5.82
CA VAL A 105 -8.74 -4.25 -5.83
C VAL A 105 -8.61 -5.76 -5.88
N TRP A 106 -9.54 -6.47 -5.25
CA TRP A 106 -9.53 -7.92 -5.26
C TRP A 106 -10.94 -8.51 -5.16
N ASN A 107 -11.05 -9.74 -5.65
CA ASN A 107 -12.25 -10.57 -5.61
C ASN A 107 -11.92 -11.93 -4.99
N GLU A 108 -12.81 -12.93 -5.05
CA GLU A 108 -12.54 -14.21 -4.40
C GLU A 108 -11.30 -14.94 -4.93
N ASN A 109 -10.88 -14.71 -6.18
CA ASN A 109 -9.84 -15.51 -6.85
C ASN A 109 -8.80 -14.68 -7.62
N GLU A 110 -8.89 -13.36 -7.62
CA GLU A 110 -7.99 -12.49 -8.38
C GLU A 110 -7.76 -11.18 -7.63
N ALA A 111 -6.64 -10.55 -7.95
CA ALA A 111 -6.31 -9.20 -7.50
C ALA A 111 -5.81 -8.37 -8.68
N ALA A 112 -6.00 -7.06 -8.61
CA ALA A 112 -5.38 -6.11 -9.52
C ALA A 112 -4.81 -4.94 -8.73
N ILE A 113 -3.60 -4.51 -9.12
CA ILE A 113 -2.94 -3.37 -8.51
C ILE A 113 -2.65 -2.31 -9.57
N PHE A 114 -3.09 -1.08 -9.30
CA PHE A 114 -2.72 0.09 -10.06
C PHE A 114 -1.42 0.65 -9.50
N ASP A 115 -0.40 0.76 -10.33
CA ASP A 115 0.85 1.46 -10.04
C ASP A 115 0.76 2.88 -10.58
N ALA A 116 0.71 3.87 -9.69
CA ALA A 116 0.55 5.25 -10.08
C ALA A 116 1.82 5.88 -10.68
N LYS A 117 3.00 5.33 -10.40
CA LYS A 117 4.23 5.77 -11.06
C LYS A 117 4.24 5.35 -12.53
N ASN A 118 3.76 4.15 -12.81
CA ASN A 118 3.71 3.59 -14.16
C ASN A 118 2.37 3.85 -14.88
N GLN A 119 1.36 4.37 -14.17
CA GLN A 119 0.00 4.61 -14.65
C GLN A 119 -0.62 3.37 -15.31
N ALA A 120 -0.45 2.21 -14.69
CA ALA A 120 -0.86 0.93 -15.25
C ALA A 120 -1.41 -0.02 -14.19
N TRP A 121 -2.43 -0.79 -14.58
CA TRP A 121 -2.94 -1.92 -13.81
C TRP A 121 -2.14 -3.18 -14.09
N THR A 122 -1.89 -3.97 -13.04
CA THR A 122 -1.35 -5.33 -13.14
C THR A 122 -2.29 -6.29 -12.42
N ARG A 123 -3.00 -7.12 -13.20
CA ARG A 123 -3.88 -8.18 -12.69
C ARG A 123 -3.09 -9.45 -12.38
N SER A 124 -3.49 -10.18 -11.35
CA SER A 124 -2.96 -11.50 -11.03
C SER A 124 -3.51 -12.54 -11.99
N ASP A 125 -2.83 -13.67 -12.09
CA ASP A 125 -3.47 -14.88 -12.60
C ASP A 125 -4.57 -15.35 -11.64
N TYR A 126 -5.38 -16.31 -12.09
CA TYR A 126 -6.40 -16.95 -11.26
C TYR A 126 -5.77 -17.68 -10.07
N ILE A 127 -6.26 -17.37 -8.87
CA ILE A 127 -5.84 -17.96 -7.60
C ILE A 127 -6.81 -19.10 -7.27
N PRO A 128 -6.34 -20.36 -7.15
CA PRO A 128 -7.21 -21.54 -7.06
C PRO A 128 -7.91 -21.73 -5.72
N TRP A 129 -7.78 -20.76 -4.81
CA TRP A 129 -8.37 -20.74 -3.48
C TRP A 129 -8.90 -19.35 -3.16
N LYS A 130 -9.83 -19.29 -2.22
CA LYS A 130 -10.53 -18.06 -1.87
C LYS A 130 -9.63 -17.09 -1.12
N LEU A 131 -9.53 -15.86 -1.61
CA LEU A 131 -8.94 -14.73 -0.90
C LEU A 131 -9.87 -14.29 0.24
N THR A 132 -9.28 -13.96 1.38
CA THR A 132 -10.00 -13.61 2.63
C THR A 132 -9.59 -12.25 3.17
N GLY A 133 -8.48 -11.68 2.70
CA GLY A 133 -8.01 -10.38 3.18
C GLY A 133 -6.84 -9.84 2.38
N ALA A 134 -6.50 -8.58 2.66
CA ALA A 134 -5.37 -7.91 2.04
C ALA A 134 -4.76 -6.87 2.99
N SER A 135 -3.46 -6.62 2.82
CA SER A 135 -2.73 -5.53 3.45
C SER A 135 -1.87 -4.84 2.40
N LEU A 136 -2.11 -3.55 2.21
CA LEU A 136 -1.42 -2.70 1.24
C LEU A 136 -0.52 -1.71 2.00
N SER A 137 0.73 -1.58 1.55
CA SER A 137 1.66 -0.54 1.99
C SER A 137 1.92 0.47 0.86
N ARG A 138 2.91 1.34 1.02
CA ARG A 138 3.36 2.22 -0.08
C ARG A 138 4.33 1.51 -1.01
N GLY A 139 4.79 0.31 -0.65
CA GLY A 139 5.81 -0.42 -1.40
C GLY A 139 5.42 -1.82 -1.86
N MET A 140 4.33 -2.42 -1.39
CA MET A 140 3.82 -3.72 -1.89
C MET A 140 2.43 -4.02 -1.32
N THR A 141 1.87 -5.16 -1.72
CA THR A 141 0.69 -5.73 -1.07
C THR A 141 0.89 -7.21 -0.78
N ILE A 142 0.26 -7.67 0.30
CA ILE A 142 0.04 -9.08 0.59
C ILE A 142 -1.46 -9.35 0.68
N LEU A 143 -1.91 -10.39 -0.02
CA LEU A 143 -3.23 -10.96 0.11
C LEU A 143 -3.14 -12.29 0.84
N THR A 144 -4.18 -12.54 1.62
CA THR A 144 -4.35 -13.75 2.40
C THR A 144 -5.53 -14.51 1.85
N GLY A 145 -5.47 -15.84 1.84
CA GLY A 145 -6.62 -16.66 1.58
C GLY A 145 -6.63 -17.94 2.39
N GLU A 146 -7.57 -18.81 2.05
CA GLU A 146 -7.85 -20.00 2.83
C GLU A 146 -6.69 -21.00 2.85
N GLU A 147 -5.94 -21.10 1.75
CA GLU A 147 -4.84 -22.06 1.57
C GLU A 147 -3.46 -21.41 1.47
N GLY A 148 -3.36 -20.07 1.37
CA GLY A 148 -2.10 -19.45 1.06
C GLY A 148 -2.07 -17.93 1.09
N LEU A 149 -0.98 -17.42 0.53
CA LEU A 149 -0.64 -16.01 0.44
C LEU A 149 -0.33 -15.65 -1.00
N VAL A 150 -0.62 -14.40 -1.38
CA VAL A 150 -0.15 -13.81 -2.62
C VAL A 150 0.50 -12.47 -2.31
N VAL A 151 1.68 -12.20 -2.85
CA VAL A 151 2.34 -10.90 -2.76
C VAL A 151 2.47 -10.32 -4.16
N TYR A 152 2.25 -9.01 -4.30
CA TYR A 152 2.71 -8.28 -5.47
C TYR A 152 4.09 -7.70 -5.18
N ASP A 153 5.08 -8.14 -5.94
CA ASP A 153 6.40 -7.54 -5.95
C ASP A 153 6.45 -6.47 -7.07
N PRO A 154 6.48 -5.17 -6.74
CA PRO A 154 6.52 -4.11 -7.74
C PRO A 154 7.87 -3.95 -8.44
N VAL A 155 8.96 -4.46 -7.86
CA VAL A 155 10.28 -4.45 -8.49
C VAL A 155 10.30 -5.45 -9.64
N LEU A 156 9.76 -6.64 -9.41
CA LEU A 156 9.59 -7.68 -10.44
C LEU A 156 8.35 -7.47 -11.32
N LYS A 157 7.40 -6.65 -10.87
CA LYS A 157 6.06 -6.45 -11.46
C LYS A 157 5.29 -7.76 -11.59
N LYS A 158 5.33 -8.59 -10.54
CA LYS A 158 4.74 -9.93 -10.54
C LYS A 158 3.95 -10.21 -9.29
N TRP A 159 2.89 -10.98 -9.47
CA TRP A 159 2.18 -11.65 -8.39
C TRP A 159 2.86 -12.98 -8.08
N LEU A 160 3.13 -13.23 -6.80
CA LEU A 160 3.82 -14.41 -6.32
C LEU A 160 2.97 -15.09 -5.26
N SER A 161 2.56 -16.32 -5.50
CA SER A 161 1.74 -17.11 -4.59
C SER A 161 2.58 -18.14 -3.84
N SER A 162 2.20 -18.42 -2.59
CA SER A 162 2.73 -19.56 -1.84
C SER A 162 1.71 -20.13 -0.86
N GLN A 163 1.88 -21.40 -0.50
CA GLN A 163 1.03 -22.17 0.42
C GLN A 163 1.87 -22.70 1.58
N PHE A 164 2.31 -21.81 2.48
CA PHE A 164 3.11 -22.19 3.65
C PHE A 164 2.27 -22.65 4.84
N PHE A 165 1.01 -22.22 4.91
CA PHE A 165 0.13 -22.47 6.04
C PHE A 165 -0.90 -23.55 5.67
N PRO A 166 -1.22 -24.47 6.59
CA PRO A 166 -2.38 -25.33 6.46
C PRO A 166 -3.67 -24.50 6.32
N TYR A 167 -4.70 -25.11 5.74
CA TYR A 167 -6.02 -24.50 5.58
C TYR A 167 -6.52 -23.89 6.90
N GLY A 168 -6.85 -22.60 6.88
CA GLY A 168 -7.40 -21.88 8.04
C GLY A 168 -6.41 -21.61 9.18
N ALA A 169 -5.12 -21.94 9.05
CA ALA A 169 -4.12 -21.69 10.09
C ALA A 169 -3.60 -20.24 10.12
N LEU A 170 -3.78 -19.50 9.03
CA LEU A 170 -3.32 -18.13 8.91
C LEU A 170 -4.13 -17.19 9.81
N LYS A 171 -3.45 -16.47 10.71
CA LYS A 171 -4.09 -15.53 11.63
C LYS A 171 -4.13 -14.12 11.08
N LYS A 172 -3.00 -13.65 10.56
CA LYS A 172 -2.85 -12.26 10.13
C LYS A 172 -1.71 -12.11 9.14
N ALA A 173 -1.80 -11.06 8.33
CA ALA A 173 -0.72 -10.59 7.48
C ALA A 173 -0.60 -9.06 7.54
N GLN A 174 0.58 -8.57 7.17
CA GLN A 174 0.91 -7.16 7.10
C GLN A 174 1.93 -6.92 5.99
N ALA A 175 1.66 -5.94 5.13
CA ALA A 175 2.67 -5.40 4.21
C ALA A 175 3.38 -4.20 4.85
N GLY A 176 4.70 -4.17 4.72
CA GLY A 176 5.53 -2.97 4.81
C GLY A 176 6.06 -2.61 3.43
N ASP A 177 6.95 -1.63 3.33
CA ASP A 177 7.41 -1.13 2.03
C ASP A 177 8.45 -2.04 1.36
N VAL A 178 9.12 -2.92 2.13
CA VAL A 178 10.17 -3.85 1.65
C VAL A 178 9.94 -5.30 2.08
N LEU A 179 9.21 -5.50 3.17
CA LEU A 179 8.87 -6.81 3.70
C LEU A 179 7.36 -6.95 3.75
N ALA A 180 6.83 -8.13 3.46
CA ALA A 180 5.50 -8.54 3.89
C ALA A 180 5.63 -9.68 4.89
N ALA A 181 4.76 -9.71 5.89
CA ALA A 181 4.71 -10.77 6.89
C ALA A 181 3.34 -11.41 6.94
N ALA A 182 3.29 -12.70 7.17
CA ALA A 182 2.09 -13.46 7.45
C ALA A 182 2.42 -14.49 8.54
N TRP A 183 1.48 -14.76 9.44
CA TRP A 183 1.75 -15.69 10.54
C TRP A 183 0.54 -16.49 11.00
N SER A 184 0.83 -17.68 11.51
CA SER A 184 -0.08 -18.62 12.16
C SER A 184 0.14 -18.63 13.68
N ASP A 185 -0.44 -19.61 14.37
CA ASP A 185 -0.17 -19.88 15.79
C ASP A 185 1.24 -20.42 16.07
N ASN A 186 1.93 -20.92 15.04
CA ASN A 186 3.23 -21.58 15.20
C ASN A 186 4.33 -20.86 14.42
N ASP A 187 4.03 -20.42 13.21
CA ASP A 187 5.04 -20.07 12.21
C ASP A 187 4.80 -18.67 11.66
N LEU A 188 5.88 -18.05 11.20
CA LEU A 188 5.87 -16.79 10.48
C LEU A 188 6.53 -17.01 9.11
N VAL A 189 5.96 -16.39 8.10
CA VAL A 189 6.55 -16.24 6.78
C VAL A 189 6.74 -14.76 6.49
N LEU A 190 7.92 -14.41 5.99
CA LEU A 190 8.20 -13.12 5.40
C LEU A 190 8.36 -13.27 3.89
N TYR A 191 7.91 -12.30 3.12
CA TYR A 191 8.41 -12.07 1.76
C TYR A 191 9.42 -10.95 1.82
N ASP A 192 10.66 -11.20 1.38
CA ASP A 192 11.74 -10.23 1.33
C ASP A 192 12.01 -9.77 -0.10
N MET A 193 11.58 -8.55 -0.43
CA MET A 193 11.74 -7.95 -1.76
C MET A 193 13.20 -7.61 -2.10
N THR A 194 14.12 -7.61 -1.15
CA THR A 194 15.55 -7.37 -1.43
C THR A 194 16.22 -8.58 -2.08
N ILE A 195 15.68 -9.79 -1.86
CA ILE A 195 16.14 -11.05 -2.44
C ILE A 195 15.05 -11.74 -3.28
N HIS A 196 13.86 -11.15 -3.33
CA HIS A 196 12.67 -11.64 -4.04
C HIS A 196 12.23 -13.05 -3.63
N ASP A 197 12.37 -13.37 -2.34
CA ASP A 197 12.14 -14.73 -1.85
C ASP A 197 11.43 -14.75 -0.49
N TRP A 198 10.89 -15.92 -0.15
CA TRP A 198 10.20 -16.18 1.09
C TRP A 198 11.17 -16.64 2.17
N VAL A 199 11.04 -16.07 3.36
CA VAL A 199 11.83 -16.42 4.55
C VAL A 199 10.89 -16.94 5.63
N VAL A 200 11.06 -18.20 5.98
CA VAL A 200 10.21 -18.89 6.96
C VAL A 200 10.90 -18.96 8.33
N LYS A 201 10.13 -18.74 9.39
CA LYS A 201 10.55 -18.94 10.77
C LYS A 201 9.52 -19.76 11.51
N GLU A 202 9.86 -21.04 11.73
CA GLU A 202 8.95 -22.03 12.32
C GLU A 202 9.05 -22.08 13.84
N GLY A 203 7.96 -22.49 14.49
CA GLY A 203 7.92 -22.83 15.92
C GLY A 203 8.18 -21.67 16.87
N ILE A 204 7.87 -20.44 16.47
CA ILE A 204 8.07 -19.23 17.30
C ILE A 204 6.80 -18.73 17.97
N SER A 205 5.63 -19.24 17.60
CA SER A 205 4.32 -18.81 18.13
C SER A 205 4.13 -17.29 18.16
N PRO A 206 4.11 -16.64 16.99
CA PRO A 206 4.09 -15.19 16.87
C PRO A 206 2.74 -14.61 17.32
N GLN A 207 2.79 -13.58 18.16
CA GLN A 207 1.62 -12.84 18.63
C GLN A 207 1.39 -11.56 17.83
N ALA A 208 2.48 -10.91 17.40
CA ALA A 208 2.45 -9.72 16.58
C ALA A 208 3.72 -9.62 15.73
N CYS A 209 3.61 -8.94 14.59
CA CYS A 209 4.74 -8.52 13.78
C CYS A 209 4.65 -7.01 13.58
N ILE A 210 5.79 -6.32 13.66
CA ILE A 210 5.94 -4.92 13.27
C ILE A 210 7.01 -4.87 12.19
N ILE A 211 6.65 -4.29 11.05
CA ILE A 211 7.57 -4.06 9.94
C ILE A 211 7.95 -2.58 9.95
N ASP A 212 9.25 -2.30 10.03
CA ASP A 212 9.83 -0.96 9.98
C ASP A 212 10.98 -0.95 8.96
N GLY A 213 10.69 -0.42 7.78
CA GLY A 213 11.60 -0.41 6.63
C GLY A 213 12.09 -1.82 6.29
N TYR A 214 13.38 -2.06 6.50
CA TYR A 214 14.08 -3.33 6.21
C TYR A 214 14.05 -4.33 7.37
N LYS A 215 13.33 -4.05 8.46
CA LYS A 215 13.29 -4.91 9.64
C LYS A 215 11.88 -5.40 9.95
N ALA A 216 11.77 -6.67 10.29
CA ALA A 216 10.56 -7.24 10.89
C ALA A 216 10.86 -7.67 12.33
N SER A 217 10.12 -7.11 13.27
CA SER A 217 10.18 -7.46 14.70
C SER A 217 8.95 -8.30 15.06
N ILE A 218 9.18 -9.53 15.51
CA ILE A 218 8.14 -10.51 15.82
C ILE A 218 8.13 -10.75 17.31
N PHE A 219 7.00 -10.43 17.91
CA PHE A 219 6.77 -10.52 19.34
C PHE A 219 6.10 -11.85 19.67
N THR A 220 6.74 -12.61 20.55
CA THR A 220 6.19 -13.84 21.13
C THR A 220 5.93 -13.60 22.62
N ALA A 221 5.58 -14.67 23.33
CA ALA A 221 5.36 -14.61 24.77
C ALA A 221 6.62 -14.18 25.56
N ASP A 222 7.80 -14.64 25.14
CA ASP A 222 9.06 -14.55 25.89
C ASP A 222 10.23 -13.96 25.10
N THR A 223 10.10 -13.86 23.78
CA THR A 223 11.19 -13.53 22.87
C THR A 223 10.72 -12.53 21.82
N VAL A 224 11.61 -11.61 21.46
CA VAL A 224 11.47 -10.79 20.26
C VAL A 224 12.45 -11.29 19.23
N TYR A 225 11.95 -11.85 18.14
CA TYR A 225 12.75 -12.20 16.97
C TYR A 225 12.82 -11.00 16.04
N THR A 226 13.98 -10.74 15.46
CA THR A 226 14.14 -9.66 14.47
C THR A 226 14.81 -10.22 13.22
N TYR A 227 14.15 -10.04 12.08
CA TYR A 227 14.74 -10.23 10.77
C TYR A 227 15.22 -8.89 10.22
N ASP A 228 16.43 -8.86 9.68
CA ASP A 228 17.01 -7.70 9.00
C ASP A 228 17.26 -8.06 7.53
N ALA A 229 16.48 -7.45 6.63
CA ALA A 229 16.51 -7.68 5.18
C ALA A 229 17.77 -7.11 4.50
N VAL A 230 18.56 -6.27 5.17
CA VAL A 230 19.84 -5.82 4.61
C VAL A 230 20.93 -6.88 4.81
N SER A 231 20.88 -7.56 5.95
CA SER A 231 21.87 -8.61 6.29
C SER A 231 21.36 -10.03 6.05
N HIS A 232 20.06 -10.19 5.78
CA HIS A 232 19.30 -11.44 5.72
C HIS A 232 19.50 -12.34 6.95
N ARG A 233 19.65 -11.73 8.12
CA ARG A 233 19.93 -12.44 9.37
C ARG A 233 18.81 -12.28 10.37
N TRP A 234 18.62 -13.37 11.11
CA TRP A 234 17.80 -13.40 12.31
C TRP A 234 18.65 -13.05 13.53
N SER A 235 18.05 -12.27 14.42
CA SER A 235 18.52 -12.08 15.79
C SER A 235 17.36 -12.27 16.76
N SER A 236 17.65 -12.53 18.03
CA SER A 236 16.64 -12.67 19.06
C SER A 236 17.09 -12.02 20.36
N LYS A 237 16.11 -11.55 21.13
CA LYS A 237 16.30 -11.00 22.47
C LYS A 237 15.17 -11.49 23.37
N SER A 238 15.51 -11.96 24.56
CA SER A 238 14.51 -12.28 25.59
C SER A 238 13.80 -10.99 26.04
N ARG A 239 12.50 -11.09 26.25
CA ARG A 239 11.62 -9.97 26.55
C ARG A 239 11.65 -9.56 28.01
#